data_AF-A0A961E459-F1
#
_entry.id   AF-A0A961E459-F1
#
_cell.length_a   1.000
_cell.length_b   1.000
_cell.length_c   1.000
_cell.angle_alpha   90.00
_cell.angle_beta   90.00
_cell.angle_gamma   90.00
#
_symmetry.space_group_name_H-M   'P 1'
#
loop_
_entity.id
_entity.type
_entity.pdbx_description
1 polymer ?
#
loop_
_entity_poly.entity_id
_entity_poly.type
_entity_poly.pdbx_seq_one_letter_code
_entity_poly.pdbx_strand_id
1 'polypeptide(L)'
;MAFRARHAACALSVAMVTLTGCSTTTRTEERPAATPCSGPNERYCSAASGTDLNELTPYLGLVQRIGEALVALPPDSAIDAGRTAEQLGRMEQFGKKAFDALPRPIDSPKPGKLAYAIAYKDGL
;
A
#
# COMPACT_ATOMS: atom_id res chain seq x y z
N MET A 1 -23.57 -67.02 2.43
CA MET A 1 -23.49 -65.98 1.39
C MET A 1 -22.04 -65.50 1.32
N ALA A 2 -21.53 -65.33 0.10
CA ALA A 2 -20.14 -65.62 -0.26
C ALA A 2 -19.15 -64.47 -0.03
N PHE A 3 -17.99 -64.84 0.51
CA PHE A 3 -16.71 -64.10 0.45
C PHE A 3 -16.08 -64.36 -0.93
N ARG A 4 -15.62 -63.32 -1.64
CA ARG A 4 -14.74 -63.51 -2.80
C ARG A 4 -13.66 -62.44 -2.85
N ALA A 5 -12.46 -62.85 -2.46
CA ALA A 5 -11.20 -62.18 -2.75
C ALA A 5 -10.83 -62.29 -4.23
N ARG A 6 -10.13 -61.29 -4.77
CA ARG A 6 -9.16 -61.45 -5.85
C ARG A 6 -7.96 -60.55 -5.60
N HIS A 7 -6.81 -61.20 -5.39
CA HIS A 7 -5.47 -60.63 -5.40
C HIS A 7 -5.04 -60.27 -6.84
N ALA A 8 -4.17 -59.27 -7.00
CA ALA A 8 -2.88 -59.41 -7.69
C ALA A 8 -2.16 -58.05 -7.80
N ALA A 9 -0.89 -58.06 -7.39
CA ALA A 9 0.09 -56.99 -7.51
C ALA A 9 0.51 -56.73 -8.97
N CYS A 10 0.99 -55.52 -9.29
CA CYS A 10 2.35 -55.32 -9.80
C CYS A 10 2.69 -53.84 -9.97
N ALA A 11 3.98 -53.56 -9.84
CA ALA A 11 4.62 -52.25 -9.79
C ALA A 11 4.85 -51.62 -11.18
N LEU A 12 5.49 -50.43 -11.12
CA LEU A 12 6.31 -49.76 -12.14
C LEU A 12 5.61 -48.96 -13.26
N SER A 13 5.65 -47.62 -13.14
CA SER A 13 6.65 -46.76 -13.83
C SER A 13 6.16 -45.33 -14.12
N VAL A 14 6.98 -44.39 -13.66
CA VAL A 14 7.40 -43.10 -14.26
C VAL A 14 6.53 -42.49 -15.38
N ALA A 15 6.04 -41.28 -15.11
CA ALA A 15 5.96 -40.22 -16.13
C ALA A 15 6.49 -38.92 -15.51
N MET A 16 7.65 -38.45 -16.02
CA MET A 16 8.06 -37.05 -15.90
C MET A 16 6.99 -36.20 -16.58
N VAL A 17 6.45 -35.20 -15.86
CA VAL A 17 5.70 -34.11 -16.48
C VAL A 17 6.49 -32.81 -16.32
N THR A 18 6.66 -32.22 -17.48
CA THR A 18 7.38 -31.03 -17.93
C THR A 18 7.15 -29.75 -17.12
N LEU A 19 8.16 -28.87 -17.17
CA LEU A 19 8.17 -27.48 -16.69
C LEU A 19 6.81 -26.78 -16.84
N THR A 20 6.29 -26.25 -15.73
CA THR A 20 5.31 -25.16 -15.72
C THR A 20 5.49 -24.40 -14.41
N GLY A 21 6.11 -23.23 -14.46
CA GLY A 21 5.38 -22.04 -14.06
C GLY A 21 6.33 -20.95 -13.57
N CYS A 22 6.46 -19.89 -14.36
CA CYS A 22 6.87 -18.59 -13.88
C CYS A 22 5.96 -18.20 -12.71
N SER A 23 6.53 -18.01 -11.52
CA SER A 23 5.78 -17.53 -10.35
C SER A 23 5.43 -16.05 -10.52
N THR A 24 4.39 -15.74 -11.28
CA THR A 24 3.67 -14.47 -11.13
C THR A 24 2.88 -14.56 -9.83
N THR A 25 3.45 -14.04 -8.74
CA THR A 25 2.70 -13.74 -7.52
C THR A 25 1.68 -12.65 -7.86
N THR A 26 0.52 -13.04 -8.36
CA THR A 26 -0.70 -12.27 -8.17
C THR A 26 -1.21 -12.65 -6.80
N ARG A 27 -0.79 -11.87 -5.79
CA ARG A 27 -1.38 -11.96 -4.45
C ARG A 27 -2.83 -11.46 -4.57
N THR A 28 -3.74 -12.35 -4.93
CA THR A 28 -5.16 -12.22 -4.62
C THR A 28 -5.33 -12.55 -3.13
N GLU A 29 -4.67 -11.77 -2.27
CA GLU A 29 -5.08 -11.68 -0.88
C GLU A 29 -6.16 -10.61 -0.90
N GLU A 30 -7.41 -11.04 -0.75
CA GLU A 30 -8.52 -10.15 -0.48
C GLU A 30 -8.13 -9.31 0.73
N ARG A 31 -7.72 -8.06 0.48
CA ARG A 31 -7.28 -7.15 1.52
C ARG A 31 -8.43 -7.11 2.52
N PRO A 32 -8.24 -7.58 3.77
CA PRO A 32 -9.31 -7.54 4.74
C PRO A 32 -9.82 -6.10 4.78
N ALA A 33 -11.14 -5.93 4.84
CA ALA A 33 -11.75 -4.62 4.94
C ALA A 33 -10.96 -3.83 6.00
N ALA A 34 -10.38 -2.71 5.59
CA ALA A 34 -9.51 -1.93 6.46
C ALA A 34 -10.25 -1.75 7.79
N THR A 35 -9.66 -2.22 8.89
CA THR A 35 -10.27 -2.12 10.20
C THR A 35 -10.72 -0.67 10.39
N PRO A 36 -12.00 -0.41 10.68
CA PRO A 36 -12.48 0.96 10.86
C PRO A 36 -11.60 1.62 11.91
N CYS A 37 -11.09 2.80 11.57
CA CYS A 37 -10.09 3.45 12.39
C CYS A 37 -10.70 3.81 13.72
N SER A 38 -10.32 3.08 14.75
CA SER A 38 -10.77 3.28 16.11
C SER A 38 -9.70 4.02 16.91
N GLY A 39 -10.14 4.80 17.90
CA GLY A 39 -9.25 5.52 18.81
C GLY A 39 -8.59 6.77 18.19
N PRO A 40 -7.40 7.18 18.66
CA PRO A 40 -6.80 8.48 18.31
C PRO A 40 -6.52 8.67 16.81
N ASN A 41 -6.58 7.59 16.03
CA ASN A 41 -6.33 7.57 14.59
C ASN A 41 -7.58 7.84 13.72
N GLU A 42 -8.77 8.04 14.33
CA GLU A 42 -10.03 8.34 13.63
C GLU A 42 -9.92 9.60 12.74
N ARG A 43 -9.05 10.55 13.13
CA ARG A 43 -8.75 11.78 12.37
C ARG A 43 -8.13 11.51 11.01
N TYR A 44 -7.35 10.44 10.85
CA TYR A 44 -6.73 10.10 9.57
C TYR A 44 -7.75 9.51 8.58
N CYS A 45 -8.72 8.77 9.10
CA CYS A 45 -9.64 8.00 8.27
C CYS A 45 -10.83 8.83 7.82
N SER A 46 -11.28 9.77 8.65
CA SER A 46 -12.19 10.84 8.22
C SER A 46 -11.55 11.74 7.15
N ALA A 47 -10.23 12.00 7.23
CA ALA A 47 -9.53 12.79 6.22
C ALA A 47 -9.47 12.06 4.85
N ALA A 48 -9.41 10.72 4.86
CA ALA A 48 -9.35 9.87 3.67
C ALA A 48 -10.72 9.55 3.07
N SER A 49 -11.76 9.41 3.89
CA SER A 49 -13.12 9.11 3.43
C SER A 49 -13.66 10.19 2.49
N GLY A 50 -14.12 9.81 1.30
CA GLY A 50 -14.69 10.73 0.31
C GLY A 50 -13.68 11.44 -0.58
N THR A 51 -12.37 11.14 -0.46
CA THR A 51 -11.36 11.66 -1.39
C THR A 51 -11.26 10.76 -2.62
N ASP A 52 -11.35 11.34 -3.82
CA ASP A 52 -10.99 10.61 -5.05
C ASP A 52 -9.48 10.43 -5.11
N LEU A 53 -9.03 9.17 -5.13
CA LEU A 53 -7.61 8.81 -5.15
C LEU A 53 -7.05 8.69 -6.58
N ASN A 54 -7.90 8.76 -7.60
CA ASN A 54 -7.49 8.71 -9.00
C ASN A 54 -7.14 10.09 -9.56
N GLU A 55 -7.60 11.15 -8.90
CA GLU A 55 -7.37 12.53 -9.29
C GLU A 55 -6.19 13.12 -8.50
N LEU A 56 -5.23 13.74 -9.19
CA LEU A 56 -3.96 14.19 -8.61
C LEU A 56 -4.17 15.22 -7.48
N THR A 57 -5.02 16.22 -7.70
CA THR A 57 -5.28 17.29 -6.74
C THR A 57 -5.91 16.79 -5.43
N PRO A 58 -7.04 16.05 -5.44
CA PRO A 58 -7.60 15.51 -4.20
C PRO A 58 -6.66 14.53 -3.50
N TYR A 59 -5.91 13.70 -4.25
CA TYR A 59 -4.89 12.83 -3.69
C TYR A 59 -3.81 13.61 -2.93
N LEU A 60 -3.23 14.65 -3.54
CA LEU A 60 -2.21 15.48 -2.88
C LEU A 60 -2.77 16.25 -1.68
N GLY A 61 -4.02 16.73 -1.77
CA GLY A 61 -4.71 17.35 -0.63
C GLY A 61 -4.83 16.38 0.55
N LEU A 62 -5.15 15.11 0.30
CA LEU A 62 -5.18 14.08 1.33
C LEU A 62 -3.79 13.83 1.94
N VAL A 63 -2.77 13.64 1.11
CA VAL A 63 -1.39 13.41 1.59
C VAL A 63 -0.91 14.59 2.44
N GLN A 64 -1.21 15.82 2.05
CA GLN A 64 -0.89 17.02 2.84
C GLN A 64 -1.57 16.97 4.21
N ARG A 65 -2.89 16.75 4.26
CA ARG A 65 -3.65 16.70 5.53
C ARG A 65 -3.12 15.62 6.47
N ILE A 66 -2.80 14.44 5.95
CA ILE A 66 -2.21 13.35 6.74
C ILE A 66 -0.83 13.75 7.25
N GLY A 67 0.03 14.31 6.40
CA GLY A 67 1.37 14.76 6.79
C GLY A 67 1.33 15.84 7.88
N GLU A 68 0.44 16.82 7.77
CA GLU A 68 0.23 17.86 8.78
C GLU A 68 -0.30 17.28 10.09
N ALA A 69 -1.22 16.31 10.02
CA ALA A 69 -1.72 15.63 11.21
C ALA A 69 -0.60 14.86 11.93
N LEU A 70 0.26 14.14 11.21
CA LEU A 70 1.41 13.41 11.79
C LEU A 70 2.41 14.34 12.49
N VAL A 71 2.62 15.56 11.95
CA VAL A 71 3.47 16.58 12.57
C VAL A 71 2.83 17.15 13.83
N ALA A 72 1.51 17.32 13.83
CA ALA A 72 0.74 17.87 14.94
C ALA A 72 0.60 16.91 16.14
N LEU A 73 1.00 15.64 16.00
CA LEU A 73 0.91 14.66 17.09
C LEU A 73 1.79 15.04 18.29
N PRO A 74 1.29 14.92 19.52
CA PRO A 74 2.13 14.98 20.71
C PRO A 74 3.23 13.90 20.67
N PRO A 75 4.46 14.21 21.12
CA PRO A 75 5.59 13.28 21.05
C PRO A 75 5.36 11.97 21.83
N ASP A 76 4.57 12.03 22.89
CA ASP A 76 4.20 10.92 23.77
C ASP A 76 2.97 10.12 23.29
N SER A 77 2.35 10.53 22.18
CA SER A 77 1.19 9.80 21.62
C SER A 77 1.58 8.41 21.18
N ALA A 78 0.92 7.39 21.72
CA ALA A 78 1.10 5.99 21.31
C ALA A 78 0.51 5.77 19.90
N ILE A 79 1.33 5.22 18.99
CA ILE A 79 0.97 5.04 17.58
C ILE A 79 0.89 3.57 17.19
N ASP A 80 1.88 2.77 17.58
CA ASP A 80 1.94 1.35 17.21
C ASP A 80 2.77 0.54 18.21
N ALA A 81 2.23 -0.61 18.63
CA ALA A 81 2.89 -1.57 19.53
C ALA A 81 3.52 -0.94 20.78
N GLY A 82 2.87 0.10 21.34
CA GLY A 82 3.37 0.83 22.51
C GLY A 82 4.47 1.86 22.23
N ARG A 83 4.86 2.06 20.97
CA ARG A 83 5.82 3.10 20.56
C ARG A 83 5.13 4.46 20.42
N THR A 84 5.82 5.50 20.88
CA THR A 84 5.35 6.88 20.79
C THR A 84 5.68 7.52 19.44
N ALA A 85 5.03 8.64 19.12
CA ALA A 85 5.32 9.42 17.92
C ALA A 85 6.80 9.86 17.86
N GLU A 86 7.39 10.23 18.98
CA GLU A 86 8.81 10.59 19.08
C GLU A 86 9.74 9.41 18.75
N GLN A 87 9.44 8.22 19.30
CA GLN A 87 10.21 7.00 19.02
C GLN A 87 10.11 6.56 17.55
N LEU A 88 9.04 6.95 16.86
CA LEU A 88 8.85 6.70 15.43
C LEU A 88 9.41 7.82 14.54
N GLY A 89 10.11 8.80 15.11
CA GLY A 89 10.74 9.88 14.34
C GLY A 89 9.74 10.90 13.80
N ARG A 90 8.73 11.27 14.61
CA ARG A 90 7.86 12.41 14.32
C ARG A 90 8.68 13.62 13.85
N MET A 91 8.22 14.25 12.78
CA MET A 91 8.80 15.48 12.27
C MET A 91 8.28 16.70 13.05
N GLU A 92 9.15 17.69 13.29
CA GLU A 92 8.77 18.95 13.94
C GLU A 92 7.87 19.83 13.07
N GLN A 93 8.05 19.77 11.74
CA GLN A 93 7.33 20.60 10.79
C GLN A 93 7.06 19.88 9.47
N PHE A 94 5.93 20.21 8.84
CA PHE A 94 5.59 19.73 7.51
C PHE A 94 6.36 20.53 6.45
N GLY A 95 6.97 19.83 5.49
CA GLY A 95 7.76 20.42 4.41
C GLY A 95 6.94 21.11 3.31
N LYS A 96 6.07 22.08 3.66
CA LYS A 96 5.08 22.67 2.75
C LYS A 96 5.67 23.18 1.43
N LYS A 97 6.76 23.94 1.47
CA LYS A 97 7.42 24.48 0.26
C LYS A 97 7.88 23.37 -0.69
N ALA A 98 8.41 22.28 -0.16
CA ALA A 98 8.86 21.15 -0.97
C ALA A 98 7.66 20.38 -1.52
N PHE A 99 6.61 20.20 -0.72
CA PHE A 99 5.37 19.55 -1.11
C PHE A 99 4.65 20.31 -2.24
N ASP A 100 4.48 21.63 -2.10
CA ASP A 100 3.86 22.50 -3.11
C ASP A 100 4.63 22.52 -4.44
N ALA A 101 5.92 22.18 -4.42
CA ALA A 101 6.76 22.07 -5.62
C ALA A 101 6.57 20.73 -6.37
N LEU A 102 6.04 19.69 -5.73
CA LEU A 102 5.88 18.36 -6.30
C LEU A 102 4.96 18.30 -7.54
N PRO A 103 3.76 18.91 -7.54
CA PRO A 103 2.81 18.78 -8.66
C PRO A 103 3.07 19.73 -9.82
N ARG A 104 4.16 20.52 -9.80
CA ARG A 104 4.39 21.50 -10.86
C ARG A 104 4.47 20.79 -12.22
N PRO A 105 3.70 21.25 -13.23
CA PRO A 105 3.62 20.60 -14.55
C PRO A 105 4.97 20.43 -15.25
N ILE A 106 5.02 19.49 -16.20
CA ILE A 106 6.26 19.15 -16.94
C ILE A 106 6.75 20.28 -17.86
N ASP A 107 5.84 21.14 -18.31
CA ASP A 107 6.09 22.33 -19.14
C ASP A 107 6.42 23.59 -18.32
N SER A 108 6.40 23.50 -16.99
CA SER A 108 6.84 24.58 -16.12
C SER A 108 8.34 24.86 -16.29
N PRO A 109 8.83 26.11 -16.12
CA PRO A 109 10.27 26.40 -16.09
C PRO A 109 11.05 25.63 -15.02
N LYS A 110 10.35 25.13 -13.99
CA LYS A 110 10.90 24.27 -12.93
C LYS A 110 9.92 23.14 -12.64
N PRO A 111 9.88 22.07 -13.46
CA PRO A 111 8.94 20.98 -13.26
C PRO A 111 9.07 20.34 -11.88
N GLY A 112 7.95 19.81 -11.39
CA GLY A 112 7.91 19.09 -10.12
C GLY A 112 8.41 17.66 -10.29
N LYS A 113 8.87 17.05 -9.19
CA LYS A 113 9.34 15.66 -9.22
C LYS A 113 8.24 14.67 -9.62
N LEU A 114 6.98 14.95 -9.26
CA LEU A 114 5.87 14.08 -9.64
C LEU A 114 5.55 14.15 -11.12
N ALA A 115 5.71 15.31 -11.76
CA ALA A 115 5.48 15.44 -13.19
C ALA A 115 6.41 14.52 -14.00
N TYR A 116 7.68 14.38 -13.61
CA TYR A 116 8.60 13.43 -14.24
C TYR A 116 8.17 11.97 -14.02
N ALA A 117 7.75 11.61 -12.80
CA ALA A 117 7.31 10.24 -12.51
C ALA A 117 6.03 9.86 -13.28
N ILE A 118 5.09 10.81 -13.43
CA ILE A 118 3.87 10.63 -14.22
C ILE A 118 4.22 10.49 -15.69
N ALA A 119 5.02 11.41 -16.24
CA ALA A 119 5.45 11.36 -17.64
C ALA A 119 6.14 10.03 -17.97
N TYR A 120 7.06 9.57 -17.10
CA TYR A 120 7.73 8.29 -17.24
C TYR A 120 6.75 7.10 -17.25
N LYS A 121 5.76 7.09 -16.34
CA LYS A 121 4.71 6.05 -16.33
C LYS A 121 3.90 6.05 -17.62
N ASP A 122 3.66 7.22 -18.19
CA ASP A 122 2.85 7.40 -19.40
C ASP A 122 3.66 7.18 -20.70
N GLY A 123 4.95 6.82 -20.60
CA GLY A 123 5.79 6.40 -21.72
C GLY A 123 6.56 7.53 -22.42
N LEU A 124 6.70 8.69 -21.77
CA LEU A 124 7.64 9.76 -22.14
C LEU A 124 9.03 9.50 -21.55
#